data_AF-A0A3N4HHH5-F1
#
_entry.id   AF-A0A3N4HHH5-F1
#
_cell.length_a   1.000
_cell.length_b   1.000
_cell.length_c   1.000
_cell.angle_alpha   90.00
_cell.angle_beta   90.00
_cell.angle_gamma   90.00
#
_symmetry.space_group_name_H-M   'P 1'
#
loop_
_entity.id
_entity.type
_entity.pdbx_description
1 polymer ?
#
loop_
_entity_poly.entity_id
_entity_poly.type
_entity_poly.pdbx_seq_one_letter_code
_entity_poly.pdbx_strand_id
1 'polypeptide(L)' 'MCIRITERYAVCSCIYYIHGVDQCQAVGQAGHKIDERDVLVGHSCEAHSDSQTQTDGGYSYG' A
#
# COMPACT_ATOMS: atom_id res chain seq x y z
N MET A 1 17.27 14.63 -6.59
CA MET A 1 17.15 13.55 -5.58
C MET A 1 16.48 12.37 -6.26
N CYS A 2 16.98 11.16 -6.04
CA CYS A 2 16.26 9.98 -6.49
C CYS A 2 15.12 9.73 -5.53
N ILE A 3 13.93 9.42 -6.04
CA ILE A 3 12.74 9.21 -5.20
C ILE A 3 12.17 7.84 -5.51
N ARG A 4 11.72 7.13 -4.47
CA ARG A 4 10.89 5.94 -4.64
C ARG A 4 9.59 6.13 -3.88
N ILE A 5 8.48 5.96 -4.61
CA ILE A 5 7.14 6.02 -4.05
C ILE A 5 6.70 4.61 -3.67
N THR A 6 6.22 4.43 -2.45
CA THR A 6 5.54 3.21 -2.00
C THR A 6 4.09 3.54 -1.67
N GLU A 7 3.17 2.87 -2.33
CA GLU A 7 1.75 3.01 -2.10
C GLU A 7 1.31 2.07 -0.99
N ARG A 8 0.60 2.61 0.01
CA ARG A 8 0.14 1.86 1.18
C ARG A 8 -1.34 2.10 1.46
N TYR A 9 -1.95 1.14 2.14
CA TYR A 9 -3.28 1.30 2.70
C TYR A 9 -3.23 2.10 4.01
N ALA A 10 -4.17 3.03 4.19
CA ALA A 10 -4.18 3.98 5.30
C ALA A 10 -4.32 3.31 6.68
N VAL A 11 -5.08 2.23 6.78
CA VAL A 11 -5.38 1.58 8.07
C VAL A 11 -4.37 0.48 8.39
N CYS A 12 -4.14 -0.45 7.45
CA CYS A 12 -3.28 -1.60 7.71
C CYS A 12 -1.82 -1.39 7.31
N SER A 13 -1.47 -0.26 6.66
CA SER A 13 -0.13 0.04 6.15
C SER A 13 0.47 -0.99 5.20
N CYS A 14 -0.32 -1.97 4.76
CA CYS A 14 0.09 -2.97 3.76
C CYS A 14 0.53 -2.27 2.49
N ILE A 15 1.58 -2.80 1.87
CA ILE A 15 2.08 -2.29 0.59
C ILE A 15 1.09 -2.70 -0.50
N TYR A 16 0.57 -1.72 -1.22
CA TYR A 16 -0.19 -1.94 -2.44
C TYR A 16 0.75 -2.09 -3.64
N TYR A 17 1.69 -1.14 -3.78
CA TYR A 17 2.64 -1.13 -4.89
C TYR A 17 3.93 -0.39 -4.53
N ILE A 18 5.06 -0.84 -5.08
CA ILE A 18 6.36 -0.14 -4.97
C ILE A 18 6.74 0.33 -6.37
N HIS A 19 6.86 1.64 -6.54
CA HIS A 19 7.29 2.22 -7.80
C HIS A 19 8.79 2.04 -8.03
N GLY A 20 9.20 2.15 -9.30
CA GLY A 20 10.60 2.29 -9.65
C GLY A 20 11.21 3.55 -9.04
N VAL A 21 12.54 3.61 -8.98
CA VAL A 21 13.26 4.79 -8.53
C VAL A 21 13.27 5.82 -9.68
N ASP A 22 12.70 6.99 -9.44
CA ASP A 22 12.87 8.14 -10.33
C ASP A 22 14.30 8.65 -10.18
N GLN A 23 15.09 8.55 -11.24
CA GLN A 23 16.53 8.80 -11.21
C GLN A 23 16.82 10.28 -11.45
N CYS A 24 17.65 10.88 -10.60
CA CYS A 24 18.19 12.20 -10.86
C CYS A 24 19.59 12.13 -11.47
N GLN A 25 20.10 13.28 -11.94
CA GLN A 25 21.41 13.40 -12.62
C GLN A 25 22.64 12.98 -11.79
N ALA A 26 22.46 12.70 -10.49
CA ALA A 26 23.51 12.28 -9.56
C ALA A 26 23.50 10.77 -9.29
N VAL A 27 22.71 9.99 -10.05
CA VAL A 27 22.64 8.54 -9.87
C VAL A 27 24.05 7.93 -10.02
N GLY A 28 24.42 7.00 -9.12
CA GLY A 28 25.75 6.37 -9.11
C GLY A 28 26.88 7.19 -8.48
N GLN A 29 26.64 8.45 -8.07
CA GLN A 29 27.63 9.21 -7.31
C GLN A 29 27.75 8.70 -5.86
N ALA A 30 28.96 8.72 -5.31
CA ALA A 30 29.20 8.30 -3.93
C ALA A 30 28.43 9.20 -2.94
N GLY A 31 27.75 8.59 -1.96
CA GLY A 31 26.94 9.31 -0.98
C GLY A 31 25.56 9.74 -1.48
N HIS A 32 25.19 9.39 -2.71
CA HIS A 32 23.85 9.60 -3.24
C HIS A 32 22.82 8.71 -2.51
N LYS A 33 21.75 9.31 -1.98
CA LYS A 33 20.67 8.61 -1.27
C LYS A 33 19.37 8.69 -2.05
N ILE A 34 18.60 7.60 -1.97
CA ILE A 34 17.22 7.55 -2.44
C ILE A 34 16.32 8.05 -1.32
N ASP A 35 15.41 8.95 -1.65
CA ASP A 35 14.37 9.44 -0.76
C ASP A 35 13.14 8.54 -0.89
N GLU A 36 12.77 7.87 0.20
CA GLU A 36 11.62 6.96 0.26
C GLU A 36 10.39 7.74 0.70
N ARG A 37 9.31 7.66 -0.08
CA ARG A 37 8.06 8.35 0.21
C ARG A 37 6.91 7.36 0.19
N ASP A 38 6.14 7.38 1.27
CA ASP A 38 4.89 6.62 1.34
C ASP A 38 3.71 7.51 0.92
N VAL A 39 2.80 6.96 0.14
CA VAL A 39 1.52 7.61 -0.22
C VAL A 39 0.36 6.66 0.08
N LEU A 40 -0.77 7.22 0.51
CA LEU A 40 -1.94 6.44 0.90
C LEU A 40 -2.93 6.36 -0.28
N VAL A 41 -3.30 5.14 -0.68
CA VAL A 41 -4.12 4.92 -1.89
C VAL A 41 -5.50 4.29 -1.63
N GLY A 42 -5.76 3.84 -0.41
CA GLY A 42 -7.02 3.21 -0.03
C GLY A 42 -7.14 2.97 1.47
N HIS A 43 -8.29 2.47 1.92
CA HIS A 43 -8.56 2.24 3.35
C HIS A 43 -7.84 1.00 3.90
N SER A 44 -8.21 -0.20 3.43
CA SER A 44 -7.64 -1.50 3.83
C SER A 44 -7.40 -2.38 2.60
N CYS A 45 -6.40 -3.26 2.64
CA CYS A 45 -6.20 -4.29 1.61
C CYS A 45 -7.25 -5.41 1.75
N GLU A 46 -7.39 -6.27 0.73
CA GLU A 46 -8.36 -7.38 0.74
C GLU A 46 -8.23 -8.31 1.96
N ALA A 47 -7.00 -8.56 2.43
CA ALA A 47 -6.74 -9.39 3.62
C ALA A 47 -7.19 -8.74 4.94
N HIS A 48 -7.34 -7.40 4.95
CA HIS A 48 -7.76 -6.61 6.11
C HIS A 48 -9.02 -5.79 5.83
N SER A 49 -9.71 -6.07 4.72
CA SER A 49 -11.07 -5.60 4.54
C SER A 49 -11.92 -6.50 5.43
N ASP A 50 -12.59 -5.90 6.41
CA ASP A 50 -13.62 -6.60 7.16
C ASP A 50 -14.68 -7.04 6.15
N SER A 51 -14.53 -8.27 5.68
CA SER A 51 -15.64 -9.00 5.12
C SER A 51 -16.54 -9.25 6.32
N GLN A 52 -17.46 -8.32 6.58
CA GLN A 52 -18.68 -8.68 7.27
C GLN A 52 -19.38 -9.69 6.36
N THR A 53 -18.94 -10.94 6.40
CA THR A 53 -19.75 -12.10 6.04
C THR A 53 -20.89 -12.04 7.04
N GLN A 54 -21.92 -11.27 6.69
CA GLN A 54 -23.20 -11.33 7.36
C GLN A 54 -23.56 -12.80 7.39
N THR A 55 -23.52 -13.34 8.60
CA THR A 55 -24.03 -14.65 8.92
C THR A 55 -25.49 -14.60 8.52
N ASP A 56 -25.81 -15.18 7.36
CA ASP A 56 -27.18 -15.37 6.91
C ASP A 56 -27.84 -16.27 7.96
N GLY A 57 -28.55 -15.65 8.87
CA GLY A 57 -29.45 -16.30 9.80
C GLY A 57 -30.58 -16.91 8.97
N GLY A 58 -30.33 -18.09 8.40
CA GLY A 58 -31.32 -18.85 7.66
C GLY A 58 -32.48 -19.22 8.58
N TYR A 59 -33.55 -18.44 8.52
CA TYR A 59 -34.82 -18.69 9.18
C TYR A 59 -35.39 -20.02 8.66
N SER A 60 -35.52 -21.01 9.54
CA SER A 60 -36.16 -22.30 9.26
C SER A 60 -37.68 -22.11 9.17
N TYR A 61 -38.27 -22.38 8.02
CA TYR A 61 -39.72 -22.64 7.91
C TYR A 61 -39.96 -24.13 8.16
N GLY A 62 -40.89 -24.40 9.09
CA GLY A 62 -41.36 -25.75 9.43
C GLY A 62 -42.34 -26.34 8.42
#